data_AF-A0A9W4VUD1-F1
#
_entry.id   AF-A0A9W4VUD1-F1
#
_cell.length_a   1.000
_cell.length_b   1.000
_cell.length_c   1.000
_cell.angle_alpha   90.00
_cell.angle_beta   90.00
_cell.angle_gamma   90.00
#
_symmetry.space_group_name_H-M   'P 1'
#
loop_
_entity.id
_entity.type
_entity.pdbx_description
1 polymer ?
#
loop_
_entity_poly.entity_id
_entity_poly.type
_entity_poly.pdbx_seq_one_letter_code
_entity_poly.pdbx_strand_id
1 'polypeptide(L)'
;MIDGDDLKAMRVNAGITQQGMSDKLKCDRKTIINYELGVSDIPSKLLFKWLSYCRLDFKALLHQVKQIREEARDNGKSTLLDIVTLAFILSQLWSDIIVTPLYLSLLGICAAYGVYRKDINMTHIPGFIFVLTAINFAIFEVGLINYVAPESNKLLQSALIYGSQLLFSLAIVLVLIFRVQLSRLLSSSNNIELTHFDGIFHWIYIYTSLIYFLALVEDMTYIFFDMKSWTLIYDNFEGLIYISWALCCGALLTMMIVEAKSNRSGEANAL
;
A
#
# COMPACT_ATOMS: atom_id res chain seq x y z
N MET A 1 13.30 -3.68 -8.76
CA MET A 1 12.91 -4.78 -9.66
C MET A 1 13.90 -5.90 -9.41
N ILE A 2 13.47 -7.08 -8.97
CA ILE A 2 14.37 -8.24 -8.85
C ILE A 2 14.57 -8.73 -10.28
N ASP A 3 15.79 -8.63 -10.80
CA ASP A 3 16.09 -9.05 -12.17
C ASP A 3 16.51 -10.53 -12.25
N GLY A 4 16.79 -11.01 -13.46
CA GLY A 4 17.19 -12.40 -13.68
C GLY A 4 18.50 -12.78 -12.97
N ASP A 5 19.42 -11.83 -12.87
CA ASP A 5 20.70 -12.03 -12.20
C ASP A 5 20.50 -12.15 -10.67
N ASP A 6 19.58 -11.37 -10.09
CA ASP A 6 19.17 -11.50 -8.69
C ASP A 6 18.56 -12.88 -8.38
N LEU A 7 17.66 -13.37 -9.24
CA LEU A 7 17.05 -14.70 -9.09
C LEU A 7 18.09 -15.82 -9.12
N LYS A 8 19.05 -15.71 -10.05
CA LYS A 8 20.18 -16.64 -10.17
C LYS A 8 21.06 -16.59 -8.93
N ALA A 9 21.42 -15.39 -8.46
CA ALA A 9 22.24 -15.20 -7.26
C ALA A 9 21.56 -15.79 -6.01
N MET A 10 20.27 -15.51 -5.81
CA MET A 10 19.48 -16.07 -4.70
C MET A 10 19.43 -17.60 -4.74
N ARG A 11 19.22 -18.19 -5.92
CA ARG A 11 19.18 -19.65 -6.05
C ARG A 11 20.54 -20.29 -5.76
N VAL A 12 21.61 -19.72 -6.30
CA VAL A 12 22.98 -20.22 -6.11
C VAL A 12 23.41 -20.09 -4.66
N ASN A 13 23.13 -18.96 -4.00
CA ASN A 13 23.43 -18.75 -2.58
C ASN A 13 22.68 -19.71 -1.66
N ALA A 14 21.46 -20.12 -2.05
CA ALA A 14 20.70 -21.14 -1.35
C ALA A 14 21.16 -22.59 -1.63
N GLY A 15 22.19 -22.78 -2.47
CA GLY A 15 22.70 -24.10 -2.84
C GLY A 15 21.73 -24.91 -3.71
N ILE A 16 20.78 -24.26 -4.39
CA ILE A 16 19.76 -24.92 -5.20
C ILE A 16 20.21 -24.93 -6.67
N THR A 17 20.08 -26.05 -7.38
CA THR A 17 20.36 -26.11 -8.83
C THR A 17 19.16 -25.64 -9.64
N GLN A 18 19.32 -25.27 -10.91
CA GLN A 18 18.17 -24.90 -11.78
C GLN A 18 17.13 -26.02 -11.84
N GLN A 19 17.58 -27.27 -11.92
CA GLN A 19 16.70 -28.44 -11.86
C GLN A 19 16.02 -28.57 -10.48
N GLY A 20 16.78 -28.40 -9.39
CA GLY A 20 16.21 -28.45 -8.05
C GLY A 20 15.16 -27.36 -7.80
N MET A 21 15.32 -26.17 -8.41
CA MET A 21 14.33 -25.10 -8.34
C MET A 21 13.11 -25.39 -9.21
N SER A 22 13.30 -25.96 -10.41
CA SER A 22 12.19 -26.36 -11.29
C SER A 22 11.31 -27.43 -10.64
N ASP A 23 11.93 -28.39 -9.96
CA ASP A 23 11.22 -29.46 -9.24
C ASP A 23 10.42 -28.91 -8.06
N LYS A 24 10.98 -27.94 -7.31
CA LYS A 24 10.31 -27.27 -6.19
C LYS A 24 9.13 -26.40 -6.66
N LEU A 25 9.28 -25.73 -7.79
CA LEU A 25 8.24 -24.84 -8.35
C LEU A 25 7.23 -25.57 -9.24
N LYS A 26 7.46 -26.86 -9.53
CA LYS A 26 6.65 -27.69 -10.43
C LYS A 26 6.51 -27.07 -11.82
N CYS A 27 7.62 -26.61 -12.38
CA CYS A 27 7.68 -26.09 -13.74
C CYS A 27 8.88 -26.67 -14.49
N ASP A 28 8.98 -26.39 -15.79
CA ASP A 28 10.11 -26.85 -16.58
C ASP A 28 11.40 -26.10 -16.22
N ARG A 29 12.53 -26.80 -16.32
CA ARG A 29 13.87 -26.20 -16.15
C ARG A 29 14.10 -25.03 -17.11
N LYS A 30 13.54 -25.10 -18.33
CA LYS A 30 13.63 -24.02 -19.32
C LYS A 30 12.97 -22.73 -18.82
N THR A 31 11.88 -22.84 -18.08
CA THR A 31 11.19 -21.70 -17.46
C THR A 31 12.06 -21.03 -16.41
N ILE A 32 12.78 -21.80 -15.58
CA ILE A 32 13.77 -21.28 -14.62
C ILE A 32 14.89 -20.50 -15.33
N ILE A 33 15.40 -21.06 -16.42
CA ILE A 33 16.45 -20.41 -17.24
C ILE A 33 15.94 -19.09 -17.83
N ASN A 34 14.71 -19.06 -18.34
CA ASN A 34 14.15 -17.84 -18.91
C ASN A 34 13.97 -16.74 -17.84
N TYR A 35 13.57 -17.10 -16.62
CA TYR A 35 13.51 -16.15 -15.50
C TYR A 35 14.91 -15.61 -15.15
N GLU A 36 15.91 -16.48 -15.05
CA GLU A 36 17.29 -16.09 -14.70
C GLU A 36 18.01 -15.30 -15.79
N LEU A 37 17.61 -15.44 -17.05
CA LEU A 37 18.15 -14.68 -18.17
C LEU A 37 17.36 -13.39 -18.44
N GLY A 38 16.32 -13.10 -17.65
CA GLY A 38 15.45 -11.94 -17.87
C GLY A 38 14.66 -12.01 -19.19
N VAL A 39 14.47 -13.20 -19.75
CA VAL A 39 13.72 -13.42 -21.00
C VAL A 39 12.22 -13.39 -20.75
N SER A 40 11.78 -13.73 -19.53
CA SER A 40 10.39 -13.66 -19.10
C SER A 40 10.34 -13.31 -17.62
N ASP A 41 9.33 -12.56 -17.21
CA ASP A 41 9.13 -12.24 -15.79
C ASP A 41 8.61 -13.45 -15.01
N ILE A 42 9.05 -13.57 -13.76
CA ILE A 42 8.54 -14.58 -12.84
C ILE A 42 7.19 -14.15 -12.26
N PRO A 43 6.11 -14.95 -12.39
CA PRO A 43 4.84 -14.64 -11.75
C PRO A 43 4.97 -14.50 -10.23
N SER A 44 4.33 -13.51 -9.61
CA SER A 44 4.46 -13.18 -8.18
C SER A 44 4.26 -14.41 -7.27
N LYS A 45 3.29 -15.28 -7.60
CA LYS A 45 3.04 -16.54 -6.86
C LYS A 45 4.23 -17.50 -6.86
N LEU A 46 4.98 -17.56 -7.96
CA LEU A 46 6.19 -18.37 -8.08
C LEU A 46 7.39 -17.66 -7.45
N LEU A 47 7.46 -16.33 -7.53
CA LEU A 47 8.48 -15.53 -6.85
C LEU A 47 8.44 -15.75 -5.33
N PHE A 48 7.27 -15.68 -4.69
CA PHE A 48 7.17 -15.96 -3.25
C PHE A 48 7.64 -17.37 -2.86
N LYS A 49 7.30 -18.37 -3.68
CA LYS A 49 7.79 -19.73 -3.50
C LYS A 49 9.30 -19.80 -3.68
N TRP A 50 9.84 -19.14 -4.70
CA TRP A 50 11.27 -19.02 -4.95
C TRP A 50 12.00 -18.44 -3.73
N LEU A 51 11.53 -17.30 -3.21
CA LEU A 51 12.10 -16.63 -2.04
C LEU A 51 12.05 -17.53 -0.78
N SER A 52 10.92 -18.21 -0.55
CA SER A 52 10.79 -19.14 0.58
C SER A 52 11.68 -20.38 0.45
N TYR A 53 11.86 -20.91 -0.76
CA TYR A 53 12.76 -22.04 -1.02
C TYR A 53 14.23 -21.65 -0.94
N CYS A 54 14.57 -20.42 -1.36
CA CYS A 54 15.89 -19.84 -1.20
C CYS A 54 16.24 -19.53 0.25
N ARG A 55 15.32 -19.75 1.19
CA ARG A 55 15.53 -19.49 2.63
C ARG A 55 16.14 -18.11 2.85
N LEU A 56 15.62 -17.08 2.18
CA LEU A 56 15.98 -15.71 2.50
C LEU A 56 15.78 -15.53 4.00
N ASP A 57 16.88 -15.24 4.69
CA ASP A 57 16.89 -15.19 6.13
C ASP A 57 16.17 -13.92 6.54
N PHE A 58 14.85 -14.02 6.69
CA PHE A 58 14.02 -12.94 7.22
C PHE A 58 14.54 -12.49 8.59
N LYS A 59 15.28 -13.32 9.34
CA LYS A 59 15.94 -12.86 10.57
C LYS A 59 17.10 -11.92 10.28
N ALA A 60 17.91 -12.16 9.25
CA ALA A 60 18.98 -11.24 8.85
C ALA A 60 18.40 -9.91 8.35
N LEU A 61 17.33 -9.96 7.54
CA LEU A 61 16.60 -8.77 7.10
C LEU A 61 15.95 -8.03 8.28
N LEU A 62 15.28 -8.74 9.20
CA LEU A 62 14.73 -8.15 10.42
C LEU A 62 15.81 -7.59 11.35
N HIS A 63 16.99 -8.21 11.40
CA HIS A 63 18.12 -7.73 12.17
C HIS A 63 18.72 -6.47 11.56
N GLN A 64 18.87 -6.41 10.24
CA GLN A 64 19.30 -5.21 9.53
C GLN A 64 18.27 -4.09 9.70
N VAL A 65 16.98 -4.37 9.50
CA VAL A 65 15.90 -3.41 9.76
C VAL A 65 15.94 -2.92 11.22
N LYS A 66 16.19 -3.81 12.19
CA LYS A 66 16.30 -3.45 13.60
C LYS A 66 17.52 -2.57 13.88
N GLN A 67 18.69 -2.88 13.33
CA GLN A 67 19.90 -2.06 13.47
C GLN A 67 19.71 -0.68 12.85
N ILE A 68 19.19 -0.60 11.63
CA ILE A 68 18.93 0.67 10.94
C ILE A 68 17.89 1.49 11.74
N ARG A 69 16.88 0.83 12.34
CA ARG A 69 15.88 1.47 13.21
C ARG A 69 16.49 2.04 14.50
N GLU A 70 17.39 1.29 15.14
CA GLU A 70 18.10 1.75 16.33
C GLU A 70 19.00 2.96 16.01
N GLU A 71 19.71 2.91 14.88
CA GLU A 71 20.56 4.01 14.41
C GLU A 71 19.76 5.25 13.97
N ALA A 72 18.57 5.07 13.39
CA ALA A 72 17.65 6.16 13.04
C ALA A 72 16.95 6.76 14.27
N ARG A 73 16.76 5.99 15.35
CA ARG A 73 16.19 6.44 16.62
C ARG A 73 17.12 7.40 17.35
N ASP A 74 18.42 7.13 17.35
CA ASP A 74 19.42 8.02 17.95
C ASP A 74 19.58 9.34 17.17
N ASN A 75 19.25 9.34 15.88
CA ASN A 75 19.29 10.52 15.01
C ASN A 75 17.96 11.30 14.93
N GLY A 76 16.93 10.92 15.70
CA GLY A 76 15.62 11.59 15.69
C GLY A 76 14.81 11.41 14.39
N LYS A 77 15.22 10.49 13.50
CA LYS A 77 14.60 10.23 12.18
C LYS A 77 13.90 8.87 12.08
N SER A 78 13.78 8.13 13.18
CA SER A 78 13.21 6.76 13.20
C SER A 78 11.84 6.65 12.55
N THR A 79 11.01 7.69 12.67
CA THR A 79 9.67 7.72 12.09
C THR A 79 9.71 7.68 10.57
N LEU A 80 10.60 8.46 9.94
CA LEU A 80 10.78 8.46 8.48
C LEU A 80 11.30 7.10 8.00
N LEU A 81 12.21 6.50 8.74
CA LEU A 81 12.77 5.19 8.41
C LEU A 81 11.74 4.06 8.58
N ASP A 82 10.89 4.11 9.61
CA ASP A 82 9.80 3.16 9.80
C ASP A 82 8.76 3.28 8.65
N ILE A 83 8.48 4.51 8.18
CA ILE A 83 7.63 4.79 7.00
C ILE A 83 8.28 4.22 5.72
N VAL A 84 9.56 4.48 5.50
CA VAL A 84 10.32 3.98 4.33
C VAL A 84 10.45 2.47 4.34
N THR A 85 10.64 1.86 5.51
CA THR A 85 10.73 0.40 5.66
C THR A 85 9.37 -0.24 5.42
N LEU A 86 8.29 0.34 5.92
CA LEU A 86 6.93 -0.15 5.64
C LEU A 86 6.57 0.01 4.17
N ALA A 87 6.97 1.13 3.55
CA ALA A 87 6.87 1.34 2.10
C ALA A 87 7.66 0.30 1.32
N PHE A 88 8.89 0.03 1.74
CA PHE A 88 9.71 -0.99 1.11
C PHE A 88 9.06 -2.38 1.26
N ILE A 89 8.62 -2.78 2.45
CA ILE A 89 7.97 -4.08 2.69
C ILE A 89 6.69 -4.22 1.87
N LEU A 90 5.80 -3.22 1.88
CA LEU A 90 4.56 -3.25 1.11
C LEU A 90 4.83 -3.23 -0.39
N SER A 91 5.81 -2.43 -0.83
CA SER A 91 6.24 -2.39 -2.23
C SER A 91 6.96 -3.66 -2.69
N GLN A 92 7.46 -4.53 -1.80
CA GLN A 92 8.10 -5.80 -2.18
C GLN A 92 7.10 -6.95 -2.27
N LEU A 93 5.87 -6.76 -1.75
CA LEU A 93 4.86 -7.81 -1.76
C LEU A 93 4.16 -7.95 -3.14
N TRP A 94 4.26 -6.97 -4.07
CA TRP A 94 3.77 -6.98 -5.48
C TRP A 94 2.56 -7.90 -5.75
N SER A 95 1.57 -7.84 -4.87
CA SER A 95 0.36 -8.63 -4.95
C SER A 95 -0.74 -7.88 -4.20
N ASP A 96 -1.63 -7.32 -4.99
CA ASP A 96 -2.91 -6.73 -4.59
C ASP A 96 -3.68 -7.59 -3.60
N ILE A 97 -3.68 -8.92 -3.79
CA ILE A 97 -4.29 -9.93 -2.91
C ILE A 97 -3.75 -9.89 -1.48
N ILE A 98 -2.49 -9.49 -1.29
CA ILE A 98 -1.85 -9.42 0.03
C ILE A 98 -1.85 -7.99 0.56
N VAL A 99 -1.48 -7.02 -0.29
CA VAL A 99 -1.26 -5.64 0.10
C VAL A 99 -2.57 -4.96 0.50
N THR A 100 -3.66 -5.19 -0.25
CA THR A 100 -4.95 -4.54 0.02
C THR A 100 -5.57 -4.98 1.35
N PRO A 101 -5.67 -6.29 1.66
CA PRO A 101 -6.17 -6.73 2.97
C PRO A 101 -5.30 -6.26 4.13
N LEU A 102 -3.98 -6.21 3.95
CA LEU A 102 -3.07 -5.71 4.99
C LEU A 102 -3.29 -4.22 5.25
N TYR A 103 -3.43 -3.42 4.19
CA TYR A 103 -3.73 -1.99 4.30
C TYR A 103 -5.06 -1.74 5.05
N LEU A 104 -6.13 -2.42 4.64
CA LEU A 104 -7.43 -2.34 5.30
C LEU A 104 -7.38 -2.82 6.76
N SER A 105 -6.61 -3.88 7.04
CA SER A 105 -6.44 -4.39 8.40
C SER A 105 -5.76 -3.36 9.30
N LEU A 106 -4.71 -2.69 8.81
CA LEU A 106 -4.02 -1.66 9.60
C LEU A 106 -4.95 -0.49 9.89
N LEU A 107 -5.69 0.00 8.89
CA LEU A 107 -6.70 1.03 9.07
C LEU A 107 -7.73 0.66 10.15
N GLY A 108 -8.26 -0.57 10.09
CA GLY A 108 -9.20 -1.10 11.07
C GLY A 108 -8.60 -1.18 12.49
N ILE A 109 -7.35 -1.66 12.61
CA ILE A 109 -6.63 -1.73 13.89
C ILE A 109 -6.42 -0.32 14.47
N CYS A 110 -6.00 0.65 13.65
CA CYS A 110 -5.82 2.03 14.07
C CYS A 110 -7.12 2.66 14.58
N ALA A 111 -8.23 2.45 13.86
CA ALA A 111 -9.54 2.93 14.29
C ALA A 111 -9.99 2.27 15.60
N ALA A 112 -9.86 0.94 15.71
CA ALA A 112 -10.19 0.19 16.92
C ALA A 112 -9.32 0.61 18.13
N TYR A 113 -8.04 0.91 17.88
CA TYR A 113 -7.14 1.45 18.90
C TYR A 113 -7.59 2.83 19.38
N GLY A 114 -8.00 3.72 18.48
CA GLY A 114 -8.61 5.00 18.83
C GLY A 114 -9.82 4.85 19.75
N VAL A 115 -10.72 3.91 19.42
CA VAL A 115 -11.90 3.59 20.26
C VAL A 115 -11.46 3.12 21.65
N TYR A 116 -10.51 2.18 21.72
CA TYR A 116 -9.98 1.67 22.98
C TYR A 116 -9.36 2.78 23.85
N ARG A 117 -8.67 3.74 23.23
CA ARG A 117 -8.05 4.89 23.89
C ARG A 117 -9.02 6.05 24.16
N LYS A 118 -10.28 5.95 23.70
CA LYS A 118 -11.28 7.03 23.71
C LYS A 118 -10.81 8.31 23.00
N ASP A 119 -9.95 8.15 22.00
CA ASP A 119 -9.48 9.23 21.14
C ASP A 119 -10.32 9.28 19.87
N ILE A 120 -11.15 10.31 19.77
CA ILE A 120 -12.09 10.47 18.66
C ILE A 120 -11.39 10.84 17.35
N ASN A 121 -10.28 11.58 17.41
CA ASN A 121 -9.53 11.99 16.22
C ASN A 121 -8.82 10.77 15.63
N MET A 122 -8.14 9.99 16.48
CA MET A 122 -7.51 8.71 16.10
C MET A 122 -8.53 7.66 15.65
N THR A 123 -9.78 7.73 16.10
CA THR A 123 -10.84 6.83 15.62
C THR A 123 -11.35 7.24 14.24
N HIS A 124 -11.73 8.50 14.08
CA HIS A 124 -12.43 8.97 12.89
C HIS A 124 -11.54 9.07 11.65
N ILE A 125 -10.30 9.54 11.78
CA ILE A 125 -9.38 9.67 10.63
C ILE A 125 -9.19 8.33 9.89
N PRO A 126 -8.64 7.26 10.53
CA PRO A 126 -8.54 5.96 9.89
C PRO A 126 -9.91 5.33 9.60
N GLY A 127 -10.93 5.59 10.43
CA GLY A 127 -12.28 5.06 10.23
C GLY A 127 -12.92 5.53 8.91
N PHE A 128 -12.82 6.82 8.59
CA PHE A 128 -13.33 7.36 7.33
C PHE A 128 -12.59 6.79 6.12
N ILE A 129 -11.25 6.74 6.21
CA ILE A 129 -10.41 6.16 5.17
C ILE A 129 -10.76 4.68 4.96
N PHE A 130 -10.91 3.93 6.05
CA PHE A 130 -11.28 2.51 6.04
C PHE A 130 -12.60 2.28 5.33
N VAL A 131 -13.65 3.00 5.71
CA VAL A 131 -14.99 2.79 5.15
C VAL A 131 -15.00 3.03 3.64
N LEU A 132 -14.44 4.15 3.18
CA LEU A 132 -14.43 4.47 1.75
C LEU A 132 -13.54 3.51 0.95
N THR A 133 -12.38 3.13 1.49
CA THR A 133 -11.49 2.16 0.84
C THR A 133 -12.11 0.76 0.79
N ALA A 134 -12.78 0.33 1.86
CA ALA A 134 -13.43 -0.98 1.93
C ALA A 134 -14.64 -1.08 0.98
N ILE A 135 -15.45 -0.02 0.87
CA ILE A 135 -16.55 0.04 -0.10
C ILE A 135 -15.99 -0.07 -1.52
N ASN A 136 -14.95 0.71 -1.83
CA ASN A 136 -14.30 0.65 -3.13
C ASN A 136 -13.78 -0.76 -3.43
N PHE A 137 -13.03 -1.37 -2.50
CA PHE A 137 -12.54 -2.74 -2.64
C PHE A 137 -13.69 -3.74 -2.89
N ALA A 138 -14.79 -3.66 -2.15
CA ALA A 138 -15.94 -4.54 -2.32
C ALA A 138 -16.61 -4.41 -3.69
N ILE A 139 -16.69 -3.20 -4.26
CA ILE A 139 -17.23 -2.96 -5.61
C ILE A 139 -16.44 -3.72 -6.67
N PHE A 140 -15.11 -3.74 -6.54
CA PHE A 140 -14.22 -4.42 -7.49
C PHE A 140 -14.21 -5.93 -7.28
N GLU A 141 -14.17 -6.41 -6.04
CA GLU A 141 -14.19 -7.85 -5.71
C GLU A 141 -15.48 -8.56 -6.16
N VAL A 142 -16.63 -7.91 -6.03
CA VAL A 142 -17.92 -8.46 -6.49
C VAL A 142 -18.02 -8.42 -8.03
N GLY A 143 -17.07 -7.78 -8.71
CA GLY A 143 -17.05 -7.68 -10.17
C GLY A 143 -18.13 -6.74 -10.73
N LEU A 144 -18.63 -5.78 -9.92
CA LEU A 144 -19.72 -4.89 -10.32
C LEU A 144 -19.33 -4.05 -11.55
N ILE A 145 -18.07 -3.61 -11.64
CA ILE A 145 -17.58 -2.85 -12.79
C ILE A 145 -17.59 -3.70 -14.07
N ASN A 146 -17.12 -4.95 -13.99
CA ASN A 146 -17.12 -5.89 -15.12
C ASN A 146 -18.53 -6.28 -15.56
N TYR A 147 -19.49 -6.29 -14.62
CA TYR A 147 -20.90 -6.51 -14.92
C TYR A 147 -21.52 -5.34 -15.73
N VAL A 148 -21.15 -4.10 -15.41
CA VAL A 148 -21.73 -2.89 -16.04
C VAL A 148 -21.02 -2.52 -17.35
N ALA A 149 -19.70 -2.72 -17.45
CA ALA A 149 -18.92 -2.42 -18.64
C ALA A 149 -18.21 -3.69 -19.16
N PRO A 150 -18.86 -4.43 -20.07
CA PRO A 150 -18.24 -5.59 -20.69
C PRO A 150 -17.03 -5.20 -21.55
N GLU A 151 -16.07 -6.12 -21.68
CA GLU A 151 -14.77 -5.93 -22.38
C GLU A 151 -14.89 -5.43 -23.84
N SER A 152 -16.07 -5.56 -24.45
CA SER A 152 -16.34 -5.05 -25.80
C SER A 152 -16.26 -3.54 -25.90
N ASN A 153 -16.47 -2.81 -24.80
CA ASN A 153 -16.33 -1.36 -24.75
C ASN A 153 -15.18 -0.97 -23.81
N LYS A 154 -13.95 -1.14 -24.31
CA LYS A 154 -12.71 -0.84 -23.58
C LYS A 154 -12.66 0.58 -23.02
N LEU A 155 -13.21 1.55 -23.74
CA LEU A 155 -13.26 2.94 -23.28
C LEU A 155 -14.15 3.09 -22.04
N LEU A 156 -15.36 2.53 -22.09
CA LEU A 156 -16.27 2.57 -20.94
C LEU A 156 -15.68 1.81 -19.76
N GLN A 157 -15.06 0.65 -20.01
CA GLN A 157 -14.42 -0.15 -18.98
C GLN A 157 -13.29 0.63 -18.29
N SER A 158 -12.39 1.25 -19.07
CA SER A 158 -11.31 2.12 -18.57
C SER A 158 -11.85 3.27 -17.73
N ALA A 159 -12.83 4.01 -18.26
CA ALA A 159 -13.44 5.14 -17.57
C ALA A 159 -14.09 4.73 -16.25
N LEU A 160 -14.74 3.56 -16.19
CA LEU A 160 -15.32 3.07 -14.94
C LEU A 160 -14.26 2.59 -13.96
N ILE A 161 -13.21 1.88 -14.40
CA ILE A 161 -12.16 1.40 -13.51
C ILE A 161 -11.41 2.58 -12.89
N TYR A 162 -10.74 3.41 -13.70
CA TYR A 162 -9.93 4.51 -13.15
C TYR A 162 -10.78 5.65 -12.63
N GLY A 163 -11.94 5.92 -13.24
CA GLY A 163 -12.85 6.98 -12.81
C GLY A 163 -13.52 6.69 -11.47
N SER A 164 -13.91 5.43 -11.19
CA SER A 164 -14.45 5.09 -9.86
C SER A 164 -13.37 5.18 -8.78
N GLN A 165 -12.17 4.67 -9.04
CA GLN A 165 -11.03 4.78 -8.13
C GLN A 165 -10.69 6.25 -7.83
N LEU A 166 -10.65 7.10 -8.86
CA LEU A 166 -10.48 8.55 -8.72
C LEU A 166 -11.58 9.16 -7.87
N LEU A 167 -12.85 8.82 -8.12
CA LEU A 167 -13.99 9.36 -7.39
C LEU A 167 -13.94 8.99 -5.90
N PHE A 168 -13.62 7.74 -5.56
CA PHE A 168 -13.44 7.32 -4.16
C PHE A 168 -12.25 8.02 -3.51
N SER A 169 -11.14 8.19 -4.23
CA SER A 169 -9.97 8.92 -3.71
C SER A 169 -10.30 10.38 -3.42
N LEU A 170 -11.00 11.06 -4.34
CA LEU A 170 -11.46 12.45 -4.16
C LEU A 170 -12.50 12.55 -3.03
N ALA A 171 -13.38 11.57 -2.88
CA ALA A 171 -14.30 11.52 -1.75
C ALA A 171 -13.55 11.44 -0.41
N ILE A 172 -12.48 10.65 -0.33
CA ILE A 172 -11.60 10.61 0.85
C ILE A 172 -10.95 11.98 1.09
N VAL A 173 -10.43 12.64 0.04
CA VAL A 173 -9.87 14.00 0.17
C VAL A 173 -10.90 14.96 0.78
N LEU A 174 -12.12 14.99 0.26
CA LEU A 174 -13.18 15.86 0.77
C LEU A 174 -13.55 15.54 2.22
N VAL A 175 -13.69 14.26 2.55
CA VAL A 175 -13.97 13.80 3.92
C VAL A 175 -12.86 14.19 4.88
N LEU A 176 -11.60 14.14 4.46
CA LEU A 176 -10.46 14.55 5.28
C LEU A 176 -10.34 16.07 5.44
N ILE A 177 -10.65 16.85 4.40
CA ILE A 177 -10.70 18.32 4.49
C ILE A 177 -11.79 18.76 5.47
N PHE A 178 -12.97 18.14 5.41
CA PHE A 178 -14.10 18.44 6.28
C PHE A 178 -14.20 17.52 7.51
N ARG A 179 -13.09 16.87 7.88
CA ARG A 179 -13.07 15.80 8.89
C ARG A 179 -13.66 16.25 10.22
N VAL A 180 -13.30 17.45 10.67
CA VAL A 180 -13.76 17.99 11.96
C VAL A 180 -15.28 18.23 11.96
N GLN A 181 -15.81 18.82 10.89
CA GLN A 181 -17.24 19.06 10.75
C GLN A 181 -18.01 17.75 10.68
N LEU A 182 -17.53 16.79 9.88
CA LEU A 182 -18.15 15.46 9.76
C LEU A 182 -18.07 14.68 11.08
N SER A 183 -16.94 14.79 11.80
CA SER A 183 -16.76 14.16 13.10
C SER A 183 -17.77 14.69 14.12
N ARG A 184 -18.02 16.00 14.14
CA ARG A 184 -19.00 16.64 15.03
C ARG A 184 -20.45 16.28 14.67
N LEU A 185 -20.72 15.99 13.40
CA LEU A 185 -22.00 15.47 12.95
C LEU A 185 -22.24 14.05 13.50
N LEU A 186 -21.20 13.21 13.53
CA LEU A 186 -21.31 11.80 13.90
C LEU A 186 -21.11 11.54 15.40
N SER A 187 -20.39 12.42 16.10
CA SER A 187 -20.05 12.24 17.50
C SER A 187 -20.18 13.55 18.29
N SER A 188 -20.79 13.47 19.47
CA SER A 188 -20.94 14.59 20.40
C SER A 188 -19.70 14.80 21.30
N SER A 189 -18.53 14.26 20.92
CA SER A 189 -17.32 14.39 21.72
C SER A 189 -16.80 15.84 21.70
N ASN A 190 -16.48 16.36 22.89
CA ASN A 190 -15.88 17.69 23.03
C ASN A 190 -14.39 17.71 22.60
N ASN A 191 -13.78 16.55 22.43
CA ASN A 191 -12.34 16.42 22.09
C ASN A 191 -12.10 16.36 20.56
N ILE A 192 -13.10 16.76 19.75
CA ILE A 192 -12.96 16.79 18.29
C ILE A 192 -12.26 18.09 17.89
N GLU A 193 -11.01 17.95 17.50
CA GLU A 193 -10.14 19.05 17.13
C GLU A 193 -9.35 18.76 15.85
N LEU A 194 -8.80 19.83 15.26
CA LEU A 194 -7.93 19.73 14.11
C LEU A 194 -6.56 19.26 14.56
N THR A 195 -6.04 18.21 13.94
CA THR A 195 -4.73 17.62 14.23
C THR A 195 -3.74 17.92 13.10
N HIS A 196 -2.45 17.77 13.37
CA HIS A 196 -1.42 17.84 12.33
C HIS A 196 -1.60 16.75 11.25
N PHE A 197 -2.23 15.63 11.62
CA PHE A 197 -2.46 14.50 10.71
C PHE A 197 -3.55 14.75 9.67
N ASP A 198 -4.52 15.63 9.93
CA ASP A 198 -5.48 16.07 8.92
C ASP A 198 -4.78 16.64 7.70
N GLY A 199 -3.73 17.43 7.95
CA GLY A 199 -2.85 18.00 6.94
C GLY A 199 -2.18 16.91 6.10
N ILE A 200 -1.63 15.90 6.76
CA ILE A 200 -0.83 14.86 6.09
C ILE A 200 -1.72 13.94 5.25
N PHE A 201 -2.83 13.45 5.81
CA PHE A 201 -3.66 12.46 5.12
C PHE A 201 -4.36 13.03 3.89
N HIS A 202 -4.87 14.26 3.92
CA HIS A 202 -5.53 14.82 2.74
C HIS A 202 -4.52 15.01 1.58
N TRP A 203 -3.28 15.41 1.86
CA TRP A 203 -2.23 15.52 0.83
C TRP A 203 -1.83 14.17 0.24
N ILE A 204 -1.75 13.11 1.06
CA ILE A 204 -1.50 11.74 0.58
C ILE A 204 -2.59 11.34 -0.42
N TYR A 205 -3.86 11.63 -0.12
CA TYR A 205 -4.99 11.29 -1.00
C TYR A 205 -5.14 12.21 -2.22
N ILE A 206 -4.67 13.46 -2.14
CA ILE A 206 -4.52 14.32 -3.33
C ILE A 206 -3.50 13.70 -4.28
N TYR A 207 -2.36 13.22 -3.77
CA TYR A 207 -1.39 12.48 -4.57
C TYR A 207 -2.02 11.24 -5.19
N THR A 208 -2.73 10.40 -4.42
CA THR A 208 -3.40 9.20 -4.96
C THR A 208 -4.41 9.55 -6.05
N SER A 209 -5.21 10.60 -5.84
CA SER A 209 -6.17 11.10 -6.83
C SER A 209 -5.47 11.55 -8.11
N LEU A 210 -4.33 12.22 -8.00
CA LEU A 210 -3.54 12.62 -9.15
C LEU A 210 -3.05 11.39 -9.94
N ILE A 211 -2.59 10.34 -9.27
CA ILE A 211 -2.16 9.10 -9.94
C ILE A 211 -3.34 8.45 -10.68
N TYR A 212 -4.52 8.33 -10.06
CA TYR A 212 -5.71 7.79 -10.73
C TYR A 212 -6.15 8.65 -11.92
N PHE A 213 -6.08 9.98 -11.79
CA PHE A 213 -6.41 10.89 -12.88
C PHE A 213 -5.42 10.73 -14.05
N LEU A 214 -4.12 10.69 -13.78
CA LEU A 214 -3.12 10.51 -14.81
C LEU A 214 -3.25 9.14 -15.49
N ALA A 215 -3.54 8.07 -14.73
CA ALA A 215 -3.80 6.74 -15.29
C ALA A 215 -5.03 6.74 -16.21
N LEU A 216 -6.11 7.40 -15.81
CA LEU A 216 -7.30 7.56 -16.63
C LEU A 216 -6.98 8.31 -17.93
N VAL A 217 -6.27 9.44 -17.85
CA VAL A 217 -5.89 10.24 -19.02
C VAL A 217 -4.99 9.44 -19.96
N GLU A 218 -3.97 8.78 -19.41
CA GLU A 218 -3.01 7.99 -20.18
C GLU A 218 -3.71 6.84 -20.90
N ASP A 219 -4.55 6.06 -20.21
CA ASP A 219 -5.30 4.95 -20.82
C ASP A 219 -6.33 5.43 -21.85
N MET A 220 -7.02 6.54 -21.60
CA MET A 220 -7.89 7.17 -22.60
C MET A 220 -7.10 7.61 -23.84
N THR A 221 -5.92 8.19 -23.66
CA THR A 221 -5.08 8.63 -24.80
C THR A 221 -4.51 7.45 -25.58
N TYR A 222 -4.19 6.35 -24.90
CA TYR A 222 -3.83 5.08 -25.52
C TYR A 222 -4.97 4.55 -26.40
N ILE A 223 -6.21 4.54 -25.89
CA ILE A 223 -7.38 4.02 -26.61
C ILE A 223 -7.80 4.94 -27.77
N PHE A 224 -7.84 6.26 -27.56
CA PHE A 224 -8.36 7.22 -28.56
C PHE A 224 -7.34 7.62 -29.63
N PHE A 225 -6.07 7.79 -29.25
CA PHE A 225 -5.04 8.37 -30.11
C PHE A 225 -3.93 7.37 -30.49
N ASP A 226 -4.04 6.10 -30.06
CA ASP A 226 -3.04 5.04 -30.28
C ASP A 226 -1.63 5.44 -29.79
N MET A 227 -1.56 6.24 -28.71
CA MET A 227 -0.32 6.79 -28.15
C MET A 227 0.44 5.75 -27.30
N LYS A 228 0.94 4.68 -27.94
CA LYS A 228 1.58 3.54 -27.26
C LYS A 228 2.87 3.85 -26.50
N SER A 229 3.50 5.00 -26.75
CA SER A 229 4.71 5.42 -26.05
C SER A 229 4.45 6.13 -24.73
N TRP A 230 3.20 6.49 -24.45
CA TRP A 230 2.81 7.17 -23.22
C TRP A 230 2.18 6.16 -22.27
N THR A 231 3.02 5.35 -21.61
CA THR A 231 2.62 4.28 -20.68
C THR A 231 3.30 4.40 -19.30
N LEU A 232 3.91 5.55 -19.01
CA LEU A 232 4.71 5.74 -17.79
C LEU A 232 3.91 5.50 -16.52
N ILE A 233 2.69 6.04 -16.45
CA ILE A 233 1.85 5.89 -15.26
C ILE A 233 1.23 4.52 -15.24
N TYR A 234 0.77 4.00 -16.38
CA TYR A 234 0.20 2.67 -16.50
C TYR A 234 1.18 1.59 -16.04
N ASP A 235 2.42 1.63 -16.55
CA ASP A 235 3.47 0.64 -16.25
C ASP A 235 3.93 0.68 -14.80
N ASN A 236 3.79 1.84 -14.13
CA ASN A 236 4.21 2.04 -12.73
C ASN A 236 3.03 2.20 -11.76
N PHE A 237 1.80 1.96 -12.23
CA PHE A 237 0.58 2.36 -11.53
C PHE A 237 0.49 1.77 -10.13
N GLU A 238 0.64 0.44 -10.02
CA GLU A 238 0.57 -0.27 -8.75
C GLU A 238 1.63 0.24 -7.77
N GLY A 239 2.87 0.41 -8.23
CA GLY A 239 3.97 0.92 -7.40
C GLY A 239 3.67 2.32 -6.85
N LEU A 240 3.15 3.21 -7.69
CA LEU A 240 2.79 4.57 -7.31
C LEU A 240 1.66 4.60 -6.26
N ILE A 241 0.67 3.71 -6.39
CA ILE A 241 -0.40 3.56 -5.40
C ILE A 241 0.12 2.94 -4.09
N TYR A 242 0.97 1.92 -4.15
CA TYR A 242 1.55 1.30 -2.95
C TYR A 242 2.44 2.27 -2.16
N ILE A 243 3.13 3.19 -2.83
CA ILE A 243 3.84 4.30 -2.16
C ILE A 243 2.86 5.14 -1.34
N SER A 244 1.72 5.52 -1.91
CA SER A 244 0.68 6.28 -1.19
C SER A 244 0.18 5.51 0.03
N TRP A 245 -0.16 4.23 -0.13
CA TRP A 245 -0.65 3.41 0.97
C TRP A 245 0.38 3.25 2.08
N ALA A 246 1.65 3.10 1.72
CA ALA A 246 2.70 3.01 2.70
C ALA A 246 2.93 4.31 3.48
N LEU A 247 2.90 5.46 2.79
CA LEU A 247 2.92 6.77 3.44
C LEU A 247 1.73 6.92 4.40
N CYS A 248 0.55 6.47 3.99
CA CYS A 248 -0.65 6.46 4.83
C CYS A 248 -0.44 5.58 6.07
N CYS A 249 -0.01 4.33 5.90
CA CYS A 249 0.27 3.41 7.00
C CYS A 249 1.29 3.99 7.98
N GLY A 250 2.35 4.57 7.44
CA GLY A 250 3.40 5.19 8.22
C GLY A 250 2.93 6.41 9.02
N ALA A 251 2.09 7.26 8.42
CA ALA A 251 1.43 8.37 9.11
C ALA A 251 0.48 7.86 10.22
N LEU A 252 -0.27 6.79 9.98
CA LEU A 252 -1.16 6.17 10.98
C LEU A 252 -0.40 5.64 12.19
N LEU A 253 0.70 4.91 11.96
CA LEU A 253 1.55 4.42 13.04
C LEU A 253 2.17 5.57 13.83
N THR A 254 2.59 6.63 13.14
CA THR A 254 3.13 7.83 13.77
C THR A 254 2.08 8.48 14.67
N MET A 255 0.84 8.62 14.19
CA MET A 255 -0.28 9.14 14.96
C MET A 255 -0.53 8.32 16.22
N MET A 256 -0.57 6.98 16.11
CA MET A 256 -0.70 6.09 17.26
C MET A 256 0.41 6.28 18.30
N ILE A 257 1.66 6.38 17.85
CA ILE A 257 2.83 6.52 18.75
C ILE A 257 2.79 7.86 19.49
N VAL A 258 2.46 8.94 18.78
CA VAL A 258 2.36 10.29 19.36
C VAL A 258 1.28 10.33 20.43
N GLU A 259 0.10 9.77 20.16
CA GLU A 259 -1.01 9.71 21.11
C GLU A 259 -0.71 8.83 22.33
N ALA A 260 -0.01 7.71 22.12
CA ALA A 260 0.43 6.85 23.21
C ALA A 260 1.45 7.57 24.13
N LYS A 261 2.32 8.42 23.57
CA LYS A 261 3.34 9.16 24.33
C LYS A 261 2.75 10.33 25.10
N SER A 262 1.87 11.12 24.47
CA SER A 262 1.20 12.27 25.10
C SER A 262 0.51 11.89 26.42
N ASN A 263 -0.20 10.77 26.41
CA ASN A 263 -0.90 10.27 27.58
C ASN A 263 0.04 9.79 28.72
N ARG A 264 1.17 9.15 28.39
CA ARG A 264 2.15 8.73 29.42
C ARG A 264 2.78 9.90 30.15
N SER A 265 3.04 11.01 29.46
CA SER A 265 3.52 12.24 30.11
C SER A 265 2.43 12.89 30.98
N GLY A 266 1.16 12.76 30.62
CA GLY A 266 0.04 13.24 31.44
C GLY A 266 -0.10 12.46 32.74
N GLU A 267 -0.01 11.13 32.68
CA GLU A 267 -0.07 10.25 33.86
C GLU A 267 1.14 10.43 34.79
N ALA A 268 2.35 10.61 34.24
CA ALA A 268 3.57 10.83 35.02
C ALA A 268 3.60 12.18 35.75
N ASN A 269 2.89 13.20 35.23
CA ASN A 269 2.77 14.52 35.86
C ASN A 269 1.59 14.60 36.86
N ALA A 270 0.76 13.55 36.93
CA ALA A 270 -0.40 13.47 37.82
C ALA A 270 -0.14 12.62 39.09
N LEU A 271 1.07 12.05 39.23
CA LEU A 271 1.58 11.33 40.41
C LEU A 271 2.59 12.21 41.16
#